data_AF-A0A2V9DF71-F1
#
_entry.id   AF-A0A2V9DF71-F1
#
_cell.length_a   1.000
_cell.length_b   1.000
_cell.length_c   1.000
_cell.angle_alpha   90.00
_cell.angle_beta   90.00
_cell.angle_gamma   90.00
#
_symmetry.space_group_name_H-M   'P 1'
#
loop_
_entity.id
_entity.type
_entity.pdbx_description
1 polymer ?
#
loop_
_entity_poly.entity_id
_entity_poly.type
_entity_poly.pdbx_seq_one_letter_code
_entity_poly.pdbx_strand_id
1 'polypeptide(L)'
;MQEHLTNEQLTEYLTDPLASGGDATIREHLAACAACRNEAGRLHSLLALYGEVTRAAGARPQAFWQWQRTTILTGLESRPVPRRLVWAAGLAMAALAATLLMETPPPAVPPAAADPDHALLVDVERSVRRQVPRALEPAALLTAELSEAADTTIKNQQTGKGERR
;
A
#
# COMPACT_ATOMS: atom_id res chain seq x y z
N MET A 1 -28.37 -22.71 -26.80
CA MET A 1 -28.27 -21.80 -25.65
C MET A 1 -26.85 -21.91 -25.14
N GLN A 2 -25.99 -20.93 -25.44
CA GLN A 2 -24.66 -20.86 -24.84
C GLN A 2 -24.84 -20.21 -23.47
N GLU A 3 -24.36 -20.87 -22.43
CA GLU A 3 -24.40 -20.37 -21.06
C GLU A 3 -23.54 -19.09 -20.98
N HIS A 4 -24.14 -18.00 -20.51
CA HIS A 4 -23.48 -16.70 -20.36
C HIS A 4 -22.58 -16.69 -19.13
N LEU A 5 -21.56 -15.82 -19.12
CA LEU A 5 -20.75 -15.58 -17.92
C LEU A 5 -21.64 -15.13 -16.75
N THR A 6 -21.31 -15.60 -15.56
CA THR A 6 -21.98 -15.13 -14.33
C THR A 6 -21.52 -13.71 -13.98
N ASN A 7 -22.28 -13.03 -13.13
CA ASN A 7 -21.92 -11.69 -12.67
C ASN A 7 -20.61 -11.69 -11.88
N GLU A 8 -20.32 -12.77 -11.16
CA GLU A 8 -19.09 -12.94 -10.39
C GLU A 8 -17.87 -13.02 -11.33
N GLN A 9 -17.94 -13.85 -12.37
CA GLN A 9 -16.89 -13.97 -13.39
C GLN A 9 -16.65 -12.65 -14.13
N LEU A 10 -17.74 -11.93 -14.42
CA LEU A 10 -17.67 -10.62 -15.07
C LEU A 10 -17.02 -9.57 -14.15
N THR A 11 -17.34 -9.61 -12.86
CA THR A 11 -16.78 -8.68 -11.86
C THR A 11 -15.30 -8.96 -11.62
N GLU A 12 -14.93 -10.24 -11.47
CA GLU A 12 -13.55 -10.68 -11.32
C GLU A 12 -12.69 -10.18 -12.48
N TYR A 13 -13.16 -10.38 -13.72
CA TYR A 13 -12.52 -9.85 -14.93
C TYR A 13 -12.34 -8.33 -14.92
N LEU A 14 -13.29 -7.58 -14.34
CA LEU A 14 -13.26 -6.11 -14.31
C LEU A 14 -12.38 -5.54 -13.19
N THR A 15 -12.15 -6.28 -12.12
CA THR A 15 -11.48 -5.78 -10.91
C THR A 15 -10.00 -6.14 -10.79
N ASP A 16 -9.48 -7.04 -11.61
CA ASP A 16 -8.06 -7.43 -11.56
C ASP A 16 -7.19 -6.58 -12.51
N PRO A 17 -6.40 -5.62 -12.00
CA PRO A 17 -5.60 -4.70 -12.82
C PRO A 17 -4.28 -5.33 -13.31
N LEU A 18 -3.89 -6.48 -12.75
CA LEU A 18 -2.62 -7.16 -13.04
C LEU A 18 -2.82 -8.42 -13.89
N ALA A 19 -4.05 -8.90 -14.01
CA ALA A 19 -4.40 -9.96 -14.92
C ALA A 19 -4.46 -9.48 -16.37
N SER A 20 -3.29 -9.28 -16.98
CA SER A 20 -3.10 -9.63 -18.40
C SER A 20 -3.50 -11.09 -18.71
N GLY A 21 -3.79 -11.90 -17.67
CA GLY A 21 -4.39 -13.22 -17.72
C GLY A 21 -5.71 -13.30 -16.95
N GLY A 22 -6.70 -12.46 -17.26
CA GLY A 22 -8.08 -12.87 -17.02
C GLY A 22 -8.26 -14.25 -17.65
N ASP A 23 -8.89 -15.18 -16.91
CA ASP A 23 -8.96 -16.60 -17.27
C ASP A 23 -9.19 -16.73 -18.78
N ALA A 24 -8.32 -17.50 -19.44
CA ALA A 24 -8.31 -17.59 -20.91
C ALA A 24 -9.70 -17.97 -21.45
N THR A 25 -10.44 -18.74 -20.66
CA THR A 25 -11.82 -19.14 -20.89
C THR A 25 -12.79 -17.93 -20.92
N ILE A 26 -12.66 -16.99 -19.99
CA ILE A 26 -13.48 -15.76 -19.93
C ILE A 26 -13.18 -14.89 -21.14
N ARG A 27 -11.90 -14.73 -21.52
CA ARG A 27 -11.52 -13.95 -22.70
C ARG A 27 -12.01 -14.58 -24.00
N GLU A 28 -11.91 -15.90 -24.13
CA GLU A 28 -12.43 -16.64 -25.27
C GLU A 28 -13.96 -16.52 -25.35
N HIS A 29 -14.66 -16.63 -24.22
CA HIS A 29 -16.11 -16.40 -24.16
C HIS A 29 -16.48 -14.98 -24.56
N LEU A 30 -15.77 -13.97 -24.05
CA LEU A 30 -15.97 -12.59 -24.45
C LEU A 30 -15.65 -12.40 -25.94
N ALA A 31 -14.70 -13.11 -26.55
CA ALA A 31 -14.49 -13.05 -28.00
C ALA A 31 -15.68 -13.64 -28.79
N ALA A 32 -16.32 -14.69 -28.29
CA ALA A 32 -17.43 -15.37 -28.95
C ALA A 32 -18.82 -14.76 -28.68
N CYS A 33 -19.07 -14.17 -27.50
CA CYS A 33 -20.40 -13.76 -27.06
C CYS A 33 -20.59 -12.24 -27.02
N ALA A 34 -21.40 -11.71 -27.95
CA ALA A 34 -21.69 -10.27 -28.02
C ALA A 34 -22.46 -9.73 -26.80
N ALA A 35 -23.35 -10.53 -26.22
CA ALA A 35 -24.13 -10.12 -25.04
C ALA A 35 -23.22 -9.86 -23.83
N CYS A 36 -22.32 -10.81 -23.53
CA CYS A 36 -21.39 -10.67 -22.41
C CYS A 36 -20.35 -9.55 -22.66
N ARG A 37 -19.92 -9.31 -23.91
CA ARG A 37 -19.07 -8.14 -24.23
C ARG A 37 -19.77 -6.82 -23.96
N ASN A 38 -21.02 -6.69 -24.37
CA ASN A 38 -21.78 -5.46 -24.18
C ASN A 38 -21.98 -5.19 -22.68
N GLU A 39 -22.26 -6.22 -21.90
CA GLU A 39 -22.40 -6.09 -20.45
C GLU A 39 -21.07 -5.76 -19.76
N ALA A 40 -19.97 -6.43 -20.12
CA ALA A 40 -18.64 -6.08 -19.64
C ALA A 40 -18.29 -4.62 -19.94
N GLY A 41 -18.53 -4.17 -21.18
CA GLY A 41 -18.30 -2.78 -21.61
C GLY A 41 -19.16 -1.78 -20.84
N ARG A 42 -20.43 -2.11 -20.59
CA ARG A 42 -21.34 -1.28 -19.79
C ARG A 42 -20.79 -1.12 -18.37
N LEU A 43 -20.43 -2.21 -17.70
CA LEU A 43 -19.89 -2.15 -16.34
C LEU A 43 -18.53 -1.44 -16.27
N HIS A 44 -17.65 -1.68 -17.24
CA HIS A 44 -16.37 -0.98 -17.34
C HIS A 44 -16.55 0.53 -17.48
N SER A 45 -17.52 0.98 -18.30
CA SER A 45 -17.82 2.40 -18.46
C SER A 45 -18.33 3.05 -17.16
N LEU A 46 -19.13 2.33 -16.37
CA LEU A 46 -19.60 2.80 -15.07
C LEU A 46 -18.46 2.91 -14.06
N LEU A 47 -17.55 1.93 -14.03
CA LEU A 47 -16.36 1.96 -13.19
C LEU A 47 -15.42 3.11 -13.57
N ALA A 48 -15.22 3.36 -14.86
CA ALA A 48 -14.43 4.48 -15.35
C ALA A 48 -15.03 5.82 -14.92
N LEU A 49 -16.35 6.00 -15.10
CA LEU A 49 -17.07 7.21 -14.67
C LEU A 49 -16.94 7.42 -13.16
N TYR A 50 -17.14 6.37 -12.37
CA TYR A 50 -16.94 6.44 -10.92
C TYR A 50 -15.50 6.81 -10.55
N GLY A 51 -14.51 6.24 -11.24
CA GLY A 51 -13.09 6.56 -11.07
C GLY A 51 -12.76 8.02 -11.40
N GLU A 52 -13.43 8.62 -12.39
CA GLU A 52 -13.28 10.05 -12.70
C GLU A 52 -13.90 10.93 -11.63
N VAL A 53 -15.14 10.63 -11.22
CA VAL A 53 -15.84 11.39 -10.17
C VAL A 53 -15.07 11.34 -8.85
N THR A 54 -14.53 10.18 -8.47
CA THR A 54 -13.72 10.03 -7.24
C THR A 54 -12.40 10.77 -7.31
N ARG A 55 -11.68 10.72 -8.44
CA ARG A 55 -10.45 11.51 -8.64
C ARG A 55 -10.73 13.01 -8.61
N ALA A 56 -11.80 13.47 -9.27
CA ALA A 56 -12.22 14.87 -9.23
C ALA A 56 -12.61 15.31 -7.80
N ALA A 57 -13.32 14.45 -7.06
CA ALA A 57 -13.65 14.69 -5.66
C ALA A 57 -12.41 14.73 -4.75
N GLY A 58 -11.38 13.94 -5.07
CA GLY A 58 -10.09 13.90 -4.38
C GLY A 58 -9.13 15.03 -4.75
N ALA A 59 -9.28 15.63 -5.93
CA ALA A 59 -8.47 16.76 -6.41
C ALA A 59 -8.83 18.10 -5.73
N ARG A 60 -9.04 18.08 -4.41
CA ARG A 60 -9.31 19.29 -3.63
C ARG A 60 -8.02 20.10 -3.41
N PRO A 61 -8.11 21.44 -3.35
CA PRO A 61 -6.96 22.29 -3.02
C PRO A 61 -6.36 21.92 -1.66
N GLN A 62 -5.03 22.07 -1.51
CA GLN A 62 -4.33 21.79 -0.25
C GLN A 62 -4.96 22.50 0.97
N ALA A 63 -5.48 23.72 0.77
CA ALA A 63 -6.16 24.49 1.80
C ALA A 63 -7.40 23.78 2.38
N PHE A 64 -8.15 23.05 1.55
CA PHE A 64 -9.30 22.26 2.01
C PHE A 64 -8.85 21.16 2.98
N TRP A 65 -7.80 20.41 2.64
CA TRP A 65 -7.29 19.33 3.50
C TRP A 65 -6.71 19.85 4.82
N GLN A 66 -6.07 21.02 4.80
CA GLN A 66 -5.58 21.69 6.01
C GLN A 66 -6.74 22.14 6.91
N TRP A 67 -7.77 22.76 6.32
CA TRP A 67 -8.99 23.13 7.05
C TRP A 67 -9.71 21.90 7.63
N GLN A 68 -9.83 20.82 6.86
CA GLN A 68 -10.45 19.59 7.34
C GLN A 68 -9.66 18.96 8.49
N ARG A 69 -8.34 18.87 8.35
CA ARG A 69 -7.46 18.34 9.40
C ARG A 69 -7.60 19.14 10.70
N THR A 70 -7.55 20.46 10.60
CA THR A 70 -7.68 21.32 11.79
C THR A 70 -9.05 21.16 12.43
N THR A 71 -10.13 21.10 11.65
CA THR A 71 -11.50 20.87 12.15
C THR A 71 -11.65 19.53 12.87
N ILE A 72 -11.04 18.46 12.33
CA ILE A 72 -11.06 17.13 12.98
C ILE A 72 -10.28 17.16 14.30
N LEU A 73 -9.07 17.73 14.30
CA LEU A 73 -8.23 17.77 15.49
C LEU A 73 -8.88 18.59 16.62
N THR A 74 -9.42 19.77 16.31
CA THR A 74 -10.13 20.58 17.30
C THR A 74 -11.39 19.89 17.80
N GLY A 75 -12.12 19.17 16.95
CA GLY A 75 -13.27 18.36 17.34
C GLY A 75 -12.92 17.21 18.30
N LEU A 76 -11.73 16.62 18.17
CA LEU A 76 -11.25 15.59 19.08
C LEU A 76 -10.82 16.15 20.44
N GLU A 77 -10.15 17.30 20.46
CA GLU A 77 -9.79 18.01 21.70
C GLU A 77 -11.03 18.48 22.48
N SER A 78 -12.10 18.80 21.75
CA SER A 78 -13.37 19.28 22.32
C SER A 78 -14.19 18.18 23.00
N ARG A 79 -13.82 16.89 22.88
CA ARG A 79 -14.58 15.80 23.50
C ARG A 79 -14.29 15.75 24.99
N PRO A 80 -15.27 16.04 25.86
CA PRO A 80 -15.07 15.98 27.30
C PRO A 80 -14.76 14.54 27.68
N VAL A 81 -13.56 14.30 28.21
CA VAL A 81 -13.22 13.01 28.83
C VAL A 81 -14.09 12.88 30.08
N PRO A 82 -14.91 11.82 30.21
CA PRO A 82 -15.77 11.68 31.37
C PRO A 82 -14.89 11.58 32.63
N ARG A 83 -15.24 12.35 33.68
CA ARG A 83 -14.46 12.50 34.92
C ARG A 83 -14.07 11.16 35.57
N ARG A 84 -14.88 10.11 35.38
CA ARG A 84 -14.60 8.72 35.80
C ARG A 84 -13.35 8.12 35.14
N LEU A 85 -13.09 8.40 33.86
CA LEU A 85 -11.89 7.94 33.16
C LEU A 85 -10.64 8.68 33.64
N VAL A 86 -10.76 9.98 33.97
CA VAL A 86 -9.66 10.76 34.56
C VAL A 86 -9.27 10.18 35.92
N TRP A 87 -10.25 9.88 36.78
CA TRP A 87 -9.99 9.22 38.06
C TRP A 87 -9.46 7.79 37.89
N ALA A 88 -9.97 7.02 36.94
CA ALA A 88 -9.49 5.67 36.66
C ALA A 88 -8.02 5.67 36.20
N ALA A 89 -7.64 6.60 35.32
CA ALA A 89 -6.25 6.77 34.89
C ALA A 89 -5.36 7.20 36.07
N GLY A 90 -5.82 8.14 36.89
CA GLY A 90 -5.10 8.56 38.10
C GLY A 90 -4.90 7.42 39.11
N LEU A 91 -5.94 6.61 39.34
CA LEU A 91 -5.86 5.44 40.21
C LEU A 91 -4.97 4.35 39.63
N ALA A 92 -5.03 4.10 38.32
CA ALA A 92 -4.14 3.15 37.66
C ALA A 92 -2.67 3.56 37.76
N MET A 93 -2.37 4.85 37.55
CA MET A 93 -1.02 5.38 37.73
C MET A 93 -0.55 5.33 39.18
N ALA A 94 -1.43 5.63 40.14
CA ALA A 94 -1.11 5.54 41.56
C ALA A 94 -0.88 4.10 42.01
N ALA A 95 -1.69 3.16 41.51
CA ALA A 95 -1.51 1.72 41.75
C ALA A 95 -0.20 1.22 41.14
N LEU A 96 0.12 1.61 39.90
CA LEU A 96 1.38 1.27 39.24
C LEU A 96 2.59 1.83 40.01
N ALA A 97 2.52 3.07 40.48
CA ALA A 97 3.56 3.66 41.30
C ALA A 97 3.71 2.88 42.62
N ALA A 98 2.60 2.58 43.30
CA ALA A 98 2.61 1.81 44.53
C ALA A 98 3.19 0.40 44.34
N THR A 99 2.89 -0.29 43.24
CA THR A 99 3.49 -1.60 42.93
C THR A 99 5.00 -1.48 42.71
N LEU A 100 5.45 -0.48 41.95
CA LEU A 100 6.89 -0.23 41.72
C LEU A 100 7.65 0.14 43.01
N LEU A 101 6.99 0.78 43.97
CA LEU A 101 7.55 1.13 45.27
C LEU A 101 7.57 -0.05 46.26
N MET A 102 6.72 -1.06 46.07
CA MET A 102 6.60 -2.22 46.97
C MET A 102 7.44 -3.44 46.51
N GLU A 103 7.97 -3.45 45.29
CA GLU A 103 8.79 -4.57 44.81
C GLU A 103 10.29 -4.45 45.14
N THR A 104 10.75 -5.53 45.76
CA THR A 104 12.11 -5.94 46.13
C THR A 104 12.86 -6.50 44.89
N PRO A 105 14.04 -7.17 45.00
CA PRO A 105 15.14 -7.14 44.02
C PRO A 105 14.72 -7.43 42.56
N PRO A 106 15.47 -6.89 41.57
CA PRO A 106 15.06 -6.90 40.18
C PRO A 106 14.69 -8.32 39.73
N PRO A 107 13.47 -8.54 39.20
CA PRO A 107 13.15 -9.79 38.56
C PRO A 107 14.16 -10.02 37.44
N ALA A 108 14.75 -11.22 37.40
CA ALA A 108 15.58 -11.63 36.27
C ALA A 108 14.73 -11.44 35.00
N VAL A 109 15.06 -10.42 34.21
CA VAL A 109 14.32 -10.03 33.01
C VAL A 109 14.29 -11.27 32.10
N PRO A 110 13.14 -11.95 31.92
CA PRO A 110 13.03 -12.87 30.81
C PRO A 110 13.27 -12.02 29.56
N PRO A 111 14.11 -12.46 28.60
CA PRO A 111 14.36 -11.68 27.40
C PRO A 111 13.02 -11.27 26.82
N ALA A 112 12.82 -9.96 26.68
CA ALA A 112 11.56 -9.37 26.26
C ALA A 112 11.05 -10.18 25.07
N ALA A 113 9.91 -10.86 25.24
CA ALA A 113 9.22 -11.46 24.11
C ALA A 113 9.06 -10.33 23.10
N ALA A 114 9.69 -10.49 21.94
CA ALA A 114 9.77 -9.44 20.93
C ALA A 114 8.36 -8.95 20.67
N ASP A 115 8.08 -7.70 21.04
CA ASP A 115 6.81 -7.06 20.74
C ASP A 115 6.65 -7.11 19.21
N PRO A 116 5.67 -7.89 18.71
CA PRO A 116 5.52 -8.10 17.28
C PRO A 116 5.24 -6.78 16.57
N ASP A 117 4.57 -5.83 17.24
CA ASP A 117 4.28 -4.52 16.67
C ASP A 117 5.56 -3.68 16.57
N HIS A 118 6.43 -3.74 17.58
CA HIS A 118 7.75 -3.11 17.52
C HIS A 118 8.62 -3.70 16.40
N ALA A 119 8.58 -5.03 16.21
CA ALA A 119 9.30 -5.68 15.12
C ALA A 119 8.80 -5.23 13.74
N LEU A 120 7.49 -5.03 13.58
CA LEU A 120 6.89 -4.50 12.36
C LEU A 120 7.29 -3.04 12.11
N LEU A 121 7.27 -2.19 13.14
CA LEU A 121 7.67 -0.78 13.02
C LEU A 121 9.14 -0.64 12.58
N VAL A 122 10.02 -1.47 13.15
CA VAL A 122 11.43 -1.53 12.78
C VAL A 122 11.62 -2.03 11.35
N ASP A 123 10.80 -3.00 10.88
CA ASP A 123 10.86 -3.48 9.51
C ASP A 123 10.39 -2.43 8.50
N VAL A 124 9.31 -1.70 8.82
CA VAL A 124 8.82 -0.58 8.00
C VAL A 124 9.87 0.53 7.91
N GLU A 125 10.45 0.95 9.03
CA GLU A 125 11.52 1.95 9.04
C GLU A 125 12.71 1.50 8.17
N ARG A 126 13.10 0.23 8.31
CA ARG A 126 14.19 -0.35 7.51
C ARG A 126 13.84 -0.43 6.03
N SER A 127 12.58 -0.65 5.67
CA SER A 127 12.11 -0.66 4.28
C SER A 127 12.14 0.74 3.66
N VAL A 128 11.68 1.76 4.38
CA VAL A 128 11.67 3.16 3.91
C VAL A 128 13.08 3.72 3.73
N ARG A 129 14.03 3.34 4.60
CA ARG A 129 15.43 3.78 4.50
C ARG A 129 16.21 3.08 3.37
N ARG A 130 15.70 2.01 2.76
CA ARG A 130 16.38 1.32 1.65
C ARG A 130 16.22 2.12 0.37
N GLN A 131 17.29 2.17 -0.43
CA GLN A 131 17.26 2.76 -1.77
C GLN A 131 16.36 1.98 -2.73
N VAL A 132 16.19 0.67 -2.51
CA VAL A 132 15.27 -0.19 -3.25
C VAL A 132 14.44 -1.02 -2.27
N PRO A 133 13.10 -0.92 -2.30
CA PRO A 133 12.21 -1.78 -1.53
C PRO A 133 12.44 -3.26 -1.88
N ARG A 134 12.29 -4.16 -0.91
CA ARG A 134 12.51 -5.61 -1.09
C ARG A 134 11.70 -6.21 -2.24
N ALA A 135 10.48 -5.74 -2.45
CA ALA A 135 9.61 -6.17 -3.56
C ALA A 135 10.18 -5.82 -4.95
N LEU A 136 11.12 -4.86 -5.02
CA LEU A 136 11.75 -4.38 -6.24
C LEU A 136 13.21 -4.82 -6.38
N GLU A 137 13.74 -5.63 -5.45
CA GLU A 137 15.08 -6.23 -5.56
C GLU A 137 15.29 -6.99 -6.90
N PRO A 138 14.33 -7.80 -7.40
CA PRO A 138 14.49 -8.47 -8.68
C PRO A 138 14.59 -7.49 -9.86
N ALA A 139 13.87 -6.37 -9.79
CA ALA A 139 13.90 -5.35 -10.84
C ALA A 139 15.20 -4.54 -10.82
N ALA A 140 15.81 -4.36 -9.64
CA ALA A 140 17.09 -3.67 -9.51
C ALA A 140 18.28 -4.45 -10.12
N LEU A 141 18.20 -5.79 -10.14
CA LEU A 141 19.20 -6.61 -10.86
C LEU A 141 19.12 -6.36 -12.37
N LEU A 142 17.90 -6.30 -12.93
CA LEU A 142 17.69 -6.05 -14.36
C LEU A 142 18.18 -4.65 -14.78
N THR A 143 17.96 -3.63 -13.95
CA THR A 143 18.45 -2.28 -14.26
C THR A 143 19.96 -2.17 -14.16
N ALA A 144 20.60 -2.89 -13.23
CA ALA A 144 22.05 -2.97 -13.14
C ALA A 144 22.66 -3.63 -14.39
N GLU A 145 22.12 -4.78 -14.83
CA GLU A 145 22.56 -5.47 -16.05
C GLU A 145 22.40 -4.60 -17.30
N LEU A 146 21.28 -3.88 -17.43
CA LEU A 146 21.05 -2.95 -18.54
C LEU A 146 22.05 -1.78 -18.54
N SER A 147 22.39 -1.24 -17.36
CA SER A 147 23.37 -0.16 -17.25
C SER A 147 24.79 -0.62 -17.61
N GLU A 148 25.18 -1.82 -17.20
CA GLU A 148 26.48 -2.40 -17.54
C GLU A 148 26.60 -2.72 -19.04
N ALA A 149 25.52 -3.22 -19.65
CA ALA A 149 25.43 -3.42 -21.09
C ALA A 149 25.51 -2.10 -21.88
N ALA A 150 24.91 -1.03 -21.36
CA ALA A 150 24.99 0.30 -21.96
C ALA A 150 26.43 0.88 -21.88
N ASP A 151 27.08 0.78 -20.73
CA ASP A 151 28.43 1.31 -20.50
C ASP A 151 29.49 0.58 -21.35
N THR A 152 29.38 -0.75 -21.47
CA THR A 152 30.27 -1.55 -22.33
C THR A 152 30.11 -1.19 -23.82
N THR A 153 28.88 -0.93 -24.25
CA THR A 153 28.60 -0.48 -25.63
C THR A 153 29.22 0.88 -25.92
N ILE A 154 29.11 1.84 -24.98
CA ILE A 154 29.68 3.18 -25.12
C ILE A 154 31.21 3.11 -25.16
N LYS A 155 31.84 2.30 -24.31
CA LYS A 155 33.30 2.14 -24.26
C LYS A 155 33.87 1.55 -25.55
N ASN A 156 33.20 0.55 -26.13
CA ASN A 156 33.63 -0.05 -27.40
C ASN A 156 33.48 0.89 -28.60
N GLN A 157 32.49 1.80 -28.59
CA GLN A 157 32.38 2.84 -29.63
C GLN A 157 33.47 3.90 -29.52
N GLN A 158 33.96 4.21 -28.32
CA GLN A 158 35.04 5.18 -28.11
C GLN A 158 36.42 4.62 -28.49
N THR A 159 36.70 3.35 -28.20
CA THR A 159 37.97 2.71 -28.59
C THR A 159 38.06 2.43 -30.09
N GLY A 160 36.94 2.09 -30.75
CA GLY A 160 36.90 1.87 -32.20
C GLY A 160 37.05 3.11 -33.07
N LYS A 161 36.92 4.33 -32.50
CA LYS A 161 37.04 5.60 -33.23
C LYS A 161 38.48 6.16 -33.25
N GLY A 162 39.40 5.58 -32.48
CA GLY A 162 40.81 5.99 -32.41
C GLY A 162 41.74 5.35 -33.45
N GLU A 163 41.33 4.24 -34.07
CA GLU A 163 42.21 3.38 -34.89
C GLU A 163 41.92 3.48 -36.39
N ARG A 164 41.66 4.71 -36.87
CA ARG A 164 41.72 5.08 -38.29
C ARG A 164 42.32 6.46 -38.43
N ARG A 165 43.63 6.56 -38.25
CA ARG A 165 44.46 7.66 -38.80
C ARG A 165 45.81 7.12 -39.22
#